data_AF-A0A349GTK3-F1
#
_entry.id   AF-A0A349GTK3-F1
#
_cell.length_a   1.000
_cell.length_b   1.000
_cell.length_c   1.000
_cell.angle_alpha   90.00
_cell.angle_beta   90.00
_cell.angle_gamma   90.00
#
_symmetry.space_group_name_H-M   'P 1'
#
loop_
_entity.id
_entity.type
_entity.pdbx_description
1 polymer ?
#
loop_
_entity_poly.entity_id
_entity_poly.type
_entity_poly.pdbx_seq_one_letter_code
_entity_poly.pdbx_strand_id
1 'polypeptide(L)' 'MADIILEVKNLKKHFNTPKGMLHAVDGVNFSIEKGKTLGIVGE' A
#
# COMPACT_ATOMS: atom_id res chain seq x y z
N MET A 1 -9.07 21.81 5.58
CA MET A 1 -8.26 21.06 4.59
C MET A 1 -7.81 19.78 5.28
N ALA A 2 -7.84 18.63 4.58
CA ALA A 2 -7.30 17.39 5.13
C ALA A 2 -5.77 17.52 5.28
N ASP A 3 -5.26 17.37 6.51
CA ASP A 3 -3.83 17.36 6.79
C ASP A 3 -3.31 15.95 6.52
N ILE A 4 -2.92 15.68 5.26
CA ILE A 4 -2.41 14.38 4.83
C ILE A 4 -0.97 14.24 5.32
N ILE A 5 -0.74 13.26 6.19
CA ILE A 5 0.58 12.98 6.78
C ILE A 5 1.33 11.87 6.05
N LEU A 6 0.62 11.03 5.28
CA LEU A 6 1.21 10.02 4.41
C LEU A 6 0.39 9.94 3.14
N GLU A 7 1.07 9.98 1.99
CA GLU A 7 0.48 9.74 0.68
C GLU A 7 1.28 8.65 -0.02
N VAL A 8 0.60 7.59 -0.46
CA VAL A 8 1.16 6.48 -1.21
C VAL A 8 0.46 6.40 -2.56
N LYS A 9 1.25 6.47 -3.62
CA LYS A 9 0.79 6.42 -5.00
C LYS A 9 1.46 5.27 -5.74
N ASN A 10 0.66 4.45 -6.41
CA ASN A 10 1.08 3.36 -7.29
C ASN A 10 2.11 2.42 -6.63
N LEU A 11 1.91 2.06 -5.36
CA LEU A 11 2.80 1.15 -4.65
C LEU A 11 2.78 -0.22 -5.32
N LYS A 12 3.96 -0.68 -5.72
CA LYS A 12 4.18 -2.01 -6.29
C LYS A 12 5.29 -2.70 -5.53
N LYS A 13 5.05 -3.94 -5.11
CA LYS A 13 6.06 -4.80 -4.53
C LYS A 13 5.94 -6.19 -5.12
N HIS A 14 6.92 -6.54 -5.94
CA HIS A 14 7.04 -7.86 -6.54
C HIS A 14 8.25 -8.59 -5.95
N PHE A 15 8.13 -9.90 -5.82
CA PHE A 15 9.18 -10.79 -5.35
C PHE A 15 9.48 -11.83 -6.41
N ASN A 16 10.77 -12.01 -6.70
CA ASN A 16 11.20 -13.13 -7.53
C ASN A 16 11.23 -14.39 -6.67
N THR A 17 10.40 -15.38 -7.02
CA THR A 17 10.32 -16.66 -6.31
C THR A 17 10.66 -17.80 -7.27
N PRO A 18 11.04 -18.99 -6.77
CA PRO A 18 11.27 -20.16 -7.63
C PRO A 18 10.04 -20.57 -8.46
N LYS A 19 8.83 -20.16 -8.06
CA LYS A 19 7.57 -20.43 -8.76
C LYS A 19 7.16 -19.32 -9.74
N GLY A 20 8.00 -18.29 -9.90
CA GLY A 20 7.74 -17.12 -10.73
C GLY A 20 7.61 -15.83 -9.94
N MET A 21 7.07 -14.80 -10.58
CA MET A 21 6.92 -13.46 -10.00
C MET A 21 5.70 -13.40 -9.09
N LEU A 22 5.94 -13.17 -7.79
CA LEU A 22 4.88 -12.94 -6.81
C LEU A 22 4.59 -11.45 -6.69
N HIS A 23 3.38 -11.05 -7.04
CA HIS A 23 2.90 -9.68 -6.91
C HIS A 23 2.28 -9.48 -5.53
N ALA A 24 3.08 -9.08 -4.54
CA ALA A 24 2.60 -8.89 -3.16
C ALA A 24 1.77 -7.61 -2.99
N VAL A 25 2.12 -6.57 -3.74
CA VAL A 25 1.34 -5.33 -3.85
C VAL A 25 1.43 -4.89 -5.31
N ASP A 26 0.31 -4.54 -5.95
CA ASP A 26 0.33 -4.06 -7.34
C ASP A 26 -0.60 -2.86 -7.56
N GLY A 27 -0.03 -1.67 -7.59
CA GLY A 27 -0.73 -0.43 -7.97
C GLY A 27 -1.60 0.17 -6.87
N VAL A 28 -1.25 -0.04 -5.60
CA VAL A 28 -2.05 0.45 -4.46
C VAL A 28 -1.85 1.94 -4.23
N ASN A 29 -2.96 2.66 -4.03
CA ASN A 29 -3.00 4.08 -3.68
C ASN A 29 -3.73 4.27 -2.35
N PHE A 30 -3.14 4.99 -1.40
CA PHE A 30 -3.82 5.38 -0.17
C PHE A 30 -3.19 6.63 0.45
N SER A 31 -3.93 7.29 1.33
CA SER A 31 -3.44 8.38 2.15
C SER A 31 -3.87 8.20 3.60
N ILE A 32 -3.09 8.77 4.53
CA ILE A 32 -3.42 8.82 5.95
C ILE A 32 -3.48 10.29 6.35
N GLU A 33 -4.60 10.70 6.90
CA GLU A 33 -4.78 12.02 7.48
C GLU A 33 -4.36 12.05 8.95
N LYS A 34 -3.92 13.21 9.42
CA LYS A 34 -3.54 13.43 10.82
C LYS A 34 -4.68 13.03 11.77
N GLY A 35 -4.36 12.18 12.75
CA GLY A 35 -5.33 11.71 13.75
C GLY A 35 -6.28 10.62 13.25
N LYS A 36 -6.10 10.10 12.02
CA LYS A 36 -6.82 8.92 11.52
C LYS A 36 -5.99 7.65 11.69
N THR A 37 -6.67 6.53 11.82
CA THR A 37 -6.08 5.18 11.83
C THR A 37 -6.50 4.46 10.56
N LEU A 38 -5.54 3.91 9.82
CA LEU A 38 -5.78 3.06 8.66
C LEU A 38 -5.51 1.60 9.05
N GLY A 39 -6.53 0.73 8.91
CA GLY A 39 -6.39 -0.71 9.08
C GLY A 39 -6.27 -1.40 7.73
N ILE A 40 -5.30 -2.31 7.61
CA ILE A 40 -5.14 -3.19 6.44
C ILE A 40 -5.36 -4.62 6.93
N VAL A 41 -6.27 -5.34 6.28
CA VAL A 41 -6.61 -6.73 6.60
C VAL A 41 -6.47 -7.58 5.34
N GLY A 42 -6.10 -8.85 5.51
CA GLY A 42 -5.96 -9.84 4.45
C GLY A 42 -6.46 -11.20 4.93
N GLU A 43 -6.67 -12.11 3.97
CA GLU A 43 -6.93 -13.54 4.21
C GLU A 43 -5.72 -14.25 4.79
#